data_AF-A0A2J6WG39-F1
#
_entry.id   AF-A0A2J6WG39-F1
#
_cell.length_a   1.000
_cell.length_b   1.000
_cell.length_c   1.000
_cell.angle_alpha   90.00
_cell.angle_beta   90.00
_cell.angle_gamma   90.00
#
_symmetry.space_group_name_H-M   'P 1'
#
loop_
_entity.id
_entity.type
_entity.pdbx_description
1 polymer ?
#
loop_
_entity_poly.entity_id
_entity_poly.type
_entity_poly.pdbx_seq_one_letter_code
_entity_poly.pdbx_strand_id
1 'polypeptide(L)'
;MKMIGLKNKKGFTLIELMIVIAIIIILVGIAVPVFGNIINRGRIAQLLSNFDSLARDLEHYKQDWGVYPYPVVQAEQFGYLVDSKAPTSLLARELLGINAFINKKENKTLLGESGGIEYILRPESLMNMQNPFGLGLYYGSKDGSNYVIYAELPNGKYLVRFGNISPEITTSPPSVP
;
A
#
# COMPACT_ATOMS: atom_id res chain seq x y z
N MET A 1 -33.43 54.61 37.49
CA MET A 1 -32.65 53.66 38.31
C MET A 1 -33.00 52.25 37.83
N LYS A 2 -32.07 51.54 37.18
CA LYS A 2 -32.35 50.26 36.50
C LYS A 2 -31.86 49.12 37.39
N MET A 3 -32.76 48.27 37.88
CA MET A 3 -32.40 47.06 38.64
C MET A 3 -31.78 46.03 37.71
N ILE A 4 -30.54 45.65 37.98
CA ILE A 4 -29.85 44.56 37.31
C ILE A 4 -30.27 43.28 38.03
N GLY A 5 -31.16 42.49 37.42
CA GLY A 5 -31.53 41.17 37.95
C GLY A 5 -30.31 40.25 37.98
N LEU A 6 -29.91 39.81 39.17
CA LEU A 6 -28.88 38.81 39.38
C LEU A 6 -29.34 37.50 38.74
N LYS A 7 -28.76 37.15 37.59
CA LYS A 7 -28.97 35.83 36.97
C LYS A 7 -28.45 34.75 37.92
N ASN A 8 -29.35 33.89 38.41
CA ASN A 8 -29.00 32.70 39.18
C ASN A 8 -28.03 31.83 38.37
N LYS A 9 -26.74 31.88 38.72
CA LYS A 9 -25.75 30.97 38.16
C LYS A 9 -25.94 29.61 38.83
N LYS A 10 -26.60 28.68 38.13
CA LYS A 10 -26.64 27.27 38.55
C LYS A 10 -25.23 26.69 38.41
N GLY A 11 -24.62 26.29 39.52
CA GLY A 11 -23.36 25.56 39.54
C GLY A 11 -23.59 24.07 39.30
N PHE A 12 -22.61 23.39 38.70
CA PHE A 12 -22.61 21.95 38.49
C PHE A 12 -22.35 21.24 39.83
N THR A 13 -23.07 20.16 40.11
CA THR A 13 -22.83 19.37 41.33
C THR A 13 -21.70 18.38 41.12
N LEU A 14 -20.97 18.06 42.20
CA LEU A 14 -19.89 17.07 42.14
C LEU A 14 -20.42 15.69 41.73
N ILE A 15 -21.63 15.34 42.16
CA ILE A 15 -22.27 14.07 41.83
C ILE A 15 -22.63 13.96 40.34
N GLU A 16 -23.11 15.06 39.71
CA GLU A 16 -23.34 15.08 38.26
C GLU A 16 -22.05 14.81 37.49
N LEU A 17 -20.93 15.38 37.94
CA LEU A 17 -19.64 15.15 37.30
C LEU A 17 -19.16 13.70 37.48
N MET A 18 -19.37 13.09 38.64
CA MET A 18 -18.98 11.71 38.90
C MET A 18 -19.75 10.72 38.01
N ILE A 19 -21.05 10.92 37.83
CA ILE A 19 -21.88 10.07 36.96
C ILE A 19 -21.40 10.19 35.50
N VAL A 20 -21.09 11.40 35.04
CA VAL A 20 -20.58 11.61 33.67
C VAL A 20 -19.27 10.87 33.44
N ILE A 21 -18.31 10.96 34.37
CA ILE A 21 -17.03 10.26 34.26
C ILE A 21 -17.23 8.74 34.31
N ALA A 22 -18.13 8.24 35.17
CA ALA A 22 -18.45 6.82 35.25
C ALA A 22 -18.98 6.29 33.91
N ILE A 23 -19.88 7.03 33.26
CA ILE A 23 -20.40 6.67 31.93
C ILE A 23 -19.29 6.69 30.88
N ILE A 24 -18.41 7.71 30.88
CA ILE A 24 -17.28 7.80 29.94
C ILE A 24 -16.36 6.58 30.07
N ILE A 25 -16.04 6.14 31.29
CA ILE A 25 -15.17 4.97 31.52
C ILE A 25 -15.79 3.70 30.91
N ILE A 26 -17.09 3.48 31.10
CA ILE A 26 -17.79 2.33 30.53
C ILE A 26 -17.73 2.36 28.99
N LEU A 27 -18.01 3.52 28.39
CA LEU A 27 -17.99 3.69 26.94
C LEU A 27 -16.59 3.48 26.35
N VAL A 28 -15.55 4.08 26.95
CA VAL A 28 -14.16 3.94 26.51
C VAL A 28 -13.69 2.49 26.62
N GLY A 29 -14.08 1.78 27.68
CA GLY A 29 -13.74 0.38 27.90
C GLY A 29 -14.19 -0.54 26.75
N ILE A 30 -15.35 -0.28 26.15
CA ILE A 30 -15.86 -1.06 25.00
C ILE A 30 -15.27 -0.53 23.68
N ALA A 31 -15.13 0.78 23.55
CA ALA A 31 -14.76 1.42 22.28
C ALA A 31 -13.30 1.14 21.88
N VAL A 32 -12.36 1.27 22.82
CA VAL A 32 -10.91 1.16 22.55
C VAL A 32 -10.49 -0.15 21.85
N PRO A 33 -10.87 -1.36 22.31
CA PRO A 33 -10.45 -2.60 21.64
C PRO A 33 -11.02 -2.77 20.22
N VAL A 34 -12.22 -2.21 19.96
CA VAL A 34 -12.87 -2.32 18.64
C VAL A 34 -12.15 -1.45 17.60
N PHE A 35 -11.66 -0.26 17.98
CA PHE A 35 -11.00 0.65 17.06
C PHE A 35 -9.74 0.07 16.40
N GLY A 36 -8.94 -0.71 17.13
CA GLY A 36 -7.73 -1.33 16.58
C GLY A 36 -8.00 -2.25 15.39
N ASN A 37 -9.05 -3.07 15.50
CA ASN A 37 -9.46 -3.98 14.43
C ASN A 37 -9.97 -3.24 13.19
N ILE A 38 -10.70 -2.14 13.37
CA ILE A 38 -11.21 -1.30 12.28
C ILE A 38 -10.05 -0.67 11.51
N ILE A 39 -9.07 -0.11 12.23
CA ILE A 39 -7.87 0.49 11.62
C ILE A 39 -7.10 -0.56 10.81
N ASN A 40 -6.88 -1.76 11.36
CA ASN A 40 -6.18 -2.82 10.66
C ASN A 40 -6.90 -3.26 9.38
N ARG A 41 -8.24 -3.35 9.40
CA ARG A 41 -9.03 -3.63 8.19
C ARG A 41 -8.89 -2.53 7.14
N GLY A 42 -8.89 -1.26 7.57
CA GLY A 42 -8.66 -0.11 6.68
C GLY A 42 -7.27 -0.16 6.03
N ARG A 43 -6.23 -0.50 6.81
CA ARG A 43 -4.86 -0.71 6.30
C ARG A 43 -4.79 -1.84 5.28
N ILE A 44 -5.46 -2.97 5.51
CA ILE A 44 -5.54 -4.07 4.52
C ILE A 44 -6.26 -3.61 3.24
N ALA A 45 -7.36 -2.86 3.37
CA ALA A 45 -8.08 -2.32 2.21
C ALA A 45 -7.22 -1.36 1.38
N GLN A 46 -6.42 -0.51 2.03
CA GLN A 46 -5.44 0.34 1.35
C GLN A 46 -4.39 -0.49 0.61
N LEU A 47 -3.87 -1.55 1.24
CA LEU A 47 -2.90 -2.44 0.60
C LEU A 47 -3.47 -3.14 -0.65
N LEU A 48 -4.73 -3.60 -0.58
CA LEU A 48 -5.44 -4.17 -1.73
C LEU A 48 -5.59 -3.15 -2.87
N SER A 49 -5.98 -1.92 -2.56
CA SER A 49 -6.07 -0.85 -3.56
C SER A 49 -4.72 -0.51 -4.20
N ASN A 50 -3.63 -0.60 -3.44
CA ASN A 50 -2.28 -0.43 -3.97
C ASN A 50 -1.91 -1.59 -4.91
N PHE A 51 -2.26 -2.83 -4.56
CA PHE A 51 -2.05 -4.00 -5.43
C PHE A 51 -2.80 -3.86 -6.75
N ASP A 52 -4.05 -3.37 -6.72
CA ASP A 52 -4.86 -3.15 -7.93
C ASP A 52 -4.32 -2.03 -8.82
N SER A 53 -3.75 -0.99 -8.23
CA SER A 53 -3.09 0.08 -8.99
C SER A 53 -1.82 -0.46 -9.66
N LEU A 54 -0.93 -1.08 -8.88
CA LEU A 54 0.32 -1.63 -9.39
C LEU A 54 0.10 -2.71 -10.45
N ALA A 55 -0.90 -3.58 -10.26
CA ALA A 55 -1.26 -4.59 -11.26
C ALA A 55 -1.65 -3.96 -12.60
N ARG A 56 -2.49 -2.92 -12.60
CA ARG A 56 -2.87 -2.22 -13.85
C ARG A 56 -1.65 -1.63 -14.56
N ASP A 57 -0.76 -1.00 -13.81
CA ASP A 57 0.46 -0.40 -14.38
C ASP A 57 1.38 -1.47 -14.98
N LEU A 58 1.51 -2.63 -14.32
CA LEU A 58 2.25 -3.79 -14.83
C LEU A 58 1.62 -4.41 -16.09
N GLU A 59 0.28 -4.44 -16.18
CA GLU A 59 -0.42 -4.90 -17.38
C GLU A 59 -0.19 -3.95 -18.56
N HIS A 60 -0.26 -2.63 -18.34
CA HIS A 60 0.08 -1.65 -19.37
C HIS A 60 1.54 -1.80 -19.83
N TYR A 61 2.45 -1.99 -18.88
CA TYR A 61 3.84 -2.29 -19.20
C TYR A 61 3.98 -3.51 -20.11
N LYS A 62 3.32 -4.62 -19.76
CA LYS A 62 3.36 -5.85 -20.57
C LYS A 62 2.71 -5.69 -21.94
N GLN A 63 1.67 -4.86 -22.07
CA GLN A 63 1.05 -4.58 -23.37
C GLN A 63 2.03 -3.90 -24.33
N ASP A 64 2.86 -3.00 -23.82
CA ASP A 64 3.82 -2.27 -24.64
C ASP A 64 5.11 -3.04 -24.89
N TRP A 65 5.61 -3.76 -23.88
CA TRP A 65 6.93 -4.42 -23.92
C TRP A 65 6.85 -5.92 -24.18
N GLY A 66 5.66 -6.53 -24.07
CA GLY A 66 5.43 -7.97 -24.20
C GLY A 66 5.84 -8.80 -22.98
N VAL A 67 6.52 -8.19 -22.01
CA VAL A 67 7.05 -8.82 -20.79
C VAL A 67 6.80 -7.91 -19.59
N TYR A 68 6.66 -8.49 -18.39
CA TYR A 68 6.70 -7.73 -17.16
C TYR A 68 8.14 -7.28 -16.84
N PRO A 69 8.32 -6.19 -16.07
CA PRO A 69 9.65 -5.72 -15.68
C PRO A 69 10.48 -6.80 -15.00
N TYR A 70 11.62 -7.14 -15.61
CA TYR A 70 12.63 -7.97 -14.96
C TYR A 70 13.27 -7.21 -13.81
N PRO A 71 13.64 -7.87 -12.72
CA PRO A 71 14.48 -7.27 -11.71
C PRO A 71 15.97 -7.27 -12.07
N VAL A 72 16.74 -6.25 -11.65
CA VAL A 72 18.20 -6.13 -11.96
C VAL A 72 19.02 -7.24 -11.29
N VAL A 73 18.58 -7.67 -10.12
CA VAL A 73 19.32 -8.58 -9.26
C VAL A 73 18.66 -9.94 -9.38
N GLN A 74 19.42 -11.03 -9.46
CA GLN A 74 18.86 -12.39 -9.39
C GLN A 74 18.51 -12.70 -7.91
N ALA A 75 17.51 -12.02 -7.33
CA ALA A 75 16.91 -12.49 -6.08
C ALA A 75 15.85 -13.53 -6.45
N GLU A 76 16.32 -14.75 -6.71
CA GLU A 76 15.50 -15.87 -7.20
C GLU A 76 14.48 -16.38 -6.16
N GLN A 77 14.40 -15.79 -4.96
CA GLN A 77 13.55 -16.28 -3.88
C GLN A 77 12.62 -15.26 -3.20
N PHE A 78 12.90 -13.95 -3.16
CA PHE A 78 12.21 -13.04 -2.21
C PHE A 78 11.79 -11.67 -2.75
N GLY A 79 11.52 -11.54 -4.06
CA GLY A 79 11.01 -10.30 -4.64
C GLY A 79 11.87 -9.05 -4.37
N TYR A 80 11.39 -7.87 -4.75
CA TYR A 80 12.07 -6.58 -4.64
C TYR A 80 11.14 -5.60 -3.98
N LEU A 81 11.68 -4.80 -3.06
CA LEU A 81 10.92 -3.76 -2.39
C LEU A 81 10.41 -2.73 -3.41
N VAL A 82 9.11 -2.51 -3.41
CA VAL A 82 8.43 -1.50 -4.23
C VAL A 82 8.77 -0.08 -3.74
N ASP A 83 9.17 0.07 -2.47
CA ASP A 83 9.19 1.35 -1.74
C ASP A 83 10.57 1.79 -1.17
N SER A 84 11.69 1.12 -1.47
CA SER A 84 12.93 1.43 -0.72
C SER A 84 13.66 2.75 -1.10
N LYS A 85 12.98 3.71 -1.75
CA LYS A 85 13.37 5.05 -2.29
C LYS A 85 13.26 5.08 -3.82
N ALA A 86 12.15 5.64 -4.31
CA ALA A 86 11.51 5.34 -5.60
C ALA A 86 12.13 5.86 -6.92
N PRO A 87 13.43 6.20 -7.04
CA PRO A 87 14.07 6.12 -8.36
C PRO A 87 15.22 5.11 -8.42
N THR A 88 15.53 4.37 -7.34
CA THR A 88 16.64 3.40 -7.36
C THR A 88 16.19 1.95 -7.58
N SER A 89 14.98 1.57 -7.14
CA SER A 89 14.44 0.26 -7.47
C SER A 89 14.17 0.21 -8.98
N LEU A 90 14.61 -0.87 -9.64
CA LEU A 90 14.46 -0.96 -11.09
C LEU A 90 13.00 -1.02 -11.51
N LEU A 91 12.15 -1.72 -10.75
CA LEU A 91 10.71 -1.68 -11.03
C LEU A 91 10.19 -0.23 -11.05
N ALA A 92 10.60 0.61 -10.09
CA ALA A 92 10.18 2.00 -10.11
C ALA A 92 10.75 2.75 -11.31
N ARG A 93 12.01 2.50 -11.70
CA ARG A 93 12.62 3.11 -12.89
C ARG A 93 11.93 2.71 -14.20
N GLU A 94 11.55 1.45 -14.32
CA GLU A 94 10.84 0.90 -15.48
C GLU A 94 9.40 1.44 -15.55
N LEU A 95 8.68 1.48 -14.44
CA LEU A 95 7.31 2.02 -14.39
C LEU A 95 7.24 3.55 -14.52
N LEU A 96 8.28 4.27 -14.09
CA LEU A 96 8.36 5.73 -14.21
C LEU A 96 9.02 6.19 -15.52
N GLY A 97 9.50 5.27 -16.36
CA GLY A 97 10.22 5.62 -17.58
C GLY A 97 11.57 6.32 -17.33
N ILE A 98 12.08 6.33 -16.10
CA ILE A 98 13.32 7.03 -15.71
C ILE A 98 14.51 6.08 -15.83
N ASN A 99 15.38 6.31 -16.82
CA ASN A 99 16.63 5.55 -16.98
C ASN A 99 16.39 4.01 -16.94
N ALA A 100 15.30 3.56 -17.55
CA ALA A 100 14.93 2.15 -17.70
C ALA A 100 15.94 1.48 -18.65
N PHE A 101 16.99 0.88 -18.09
CA PHE A 101 18.11 0.35 -18.88
C PHE A 101 17.93 -1.13 -19.25
N ILE A 102 16.87 -1.81 -18.81
CA ILE A 102 16.89 -3.28 -18.71
C ILE A 102 15.90 -4.01 -19.61
N ASN A 103 14.92 -3.35 -20.23
CA ASN A 103 14.05 -4.05 -21.19
C ASN A 103 14.64 -4.12 -22.61
N LYS A 104 14.88 -5.36 -23.06
CA LYS A 104 15.97 -5.80 -23.94
C LYS A 104 15.64 -5.75 -25.45
N LYS A 105 16.70 -5.59 -26.24
CA LYS A 105 16.85 -5.56 -27.72
C LYS A 105 16.18 -4.35 -28.40
N GLU A 106 17.03 -3.38 -28.75
CA GLU A 106 16.71 -2.16 -29.51
C GLU A 106 15.98 -1.03 -28.75
N ASN A 107 15.63 -1.22 -27.46
CA ASN A 107 14.95 -0.22 -26.62
C ASN A 107 13.63 0.29 -27.24
N LYS A 108 12.91 -0.60 -27.92
CA LYS A 108 11.65 -0.28 -28.58
C LYS A 108 10.50 -1.13 -28.02
N THR A 109 9.33 -0.51 -27.91
CA THR A 109 8.08 -1.23 -27.63
C THR A 109 7.68 -2.15 -28.79
N LEU A 110 6.67 -2.99 -28.58
CA LEU A 110 6.01 -3.78 -29.62
C LEU A 110 5.46 -2.93 -30.77
N LEU A 111 5.23 -1.63 -30.52
CA LEU A 111 4.78 -0.66 -31.52
C LEU A 111 5.93 0.11 -32.18
N GLY A 112 7.17 -0.16 -31.80
CA GLY A 112 8.37 0.46 -32.37
C GLY A 112 8.75 1.81 -31.75
N GLU A 113 8.14 2.20 -30.64
CA GLU A 113 8.42 3.46 -29.94
C GLU A 113 9.72 3.35 -29.15
N SER A 114 10.62 4.34 -29.28
CA SER A 114 11.87 4.40 -28.50
C SER A 114 11.59 4.91 -27.08
N GLY A 115 12.07 4.19 -26.05
CA GLY A 115 11.76 4.46 -24.63
C GLY A 115 12.25 5.81 -24.07
N GLY A 116 11.88 6.24 -22.86
CA GLY A 116 11.12 5.56 -21.80
C GLY A 116 9.67 6.02 -21.65
N ILE A 117 8.78 5.07 -21.40
CA ILE A 117 7.34 5.28 -21.25
C ILE A 117 7.01 5.35 -19.77
N GLU A 118 6.32 6.41 -19.37
CA GLU A 118 5.84 6.60 -18.02
C GLU A 118 4.48 5.91 -17.87
N TYR A 119 4.46 4.75 -17.21
CA TYR A 119 3.24 4.00 -16.88
C TYR A 119 2.56 4.57 -15.64
N ILE A 120 3.38 5.07 -14.71
CA ILE A 120 2.91 5.74 -13.52
C ILE A 120 3.16 7.23 -13.69
N LEU A 121 2.10 7.95 -14.04
CA LEU A 121 2.09 9.40 -14.35
C LEU A 121 2.60 10.32 -13.23
N ARG A 122 2.89 9.77 -12.05
CA ARG A 122 3.40 10.50 -10.88
C ARG A 122 4.32 9.60 -10.06
N PRO A 123 5.63 9.87 -9.99
CA PRO A 123 6.59 9.16 -9.13
C PRO A 123 6.15 9.01 -7.67
N GLU A 124 5.41 9.99 -7.16
CA GLU A 124 4.85 9.98 -5.82
C GLU A 124 3.86 8.83 -5.60
N SER A 125 3.18 8.34 -6.64
CA SER A 125 2.22 7.24 -6.50
C SER A 125 2.92 5.96 -6.04
N LEU A 126 4.11 5.66 -6.56
CA LEU A 126 4.92 4.53 -6.08
C LEU A 126 5.45 4.76 -4.66
N MET A 127 5.88 5.99 -4.35
CA MET A 127 6.30 6.36 -2.99
C MET A 127 5.16 6.26 -1.97
N ASN A 128 3.92 6.46 -2.41
CA ASN A 128 2.73 6.36 -1.57
C ASN A 128 2.16 4.93 -1.52
N MET A 129 2.60 4.03 -2.41
CA MET A 129 2.30 2.59 -2.36
C MET A 129 3.19 1.90 -1.32
N GLN A 130 3.12 2.37 -0.08
CA GLN A 130 3.79 1.73 1.05
C GLN A 130 2.89 0.67 1.67
N ASN A 131 3.51 -0.29 2.34
CA ASN A 131 2.75 -1.15 3.24
C ASN A 131 2.32 -0.31 4.47
N PRO A 132 1.01 -0.13 4.71
CA PRO A 132 0.53 0.72 5.81
C PRO A 132 0.84 0.16 7.21
N PHE A 133 1.40 -1.04 7.30
CA PHE A 133 1.95 -1.62 8.51
C PHE A 133 3.43 -1.27 8.76
N GLY A 134 4.08 -0.52 7.87
CA GLY A 134 5.50 -0.20 7.94
C GLY A 134 6.42 -1.37 7.61
N LEU A 135 5.88 -2.41 6.98
CA LEU A 135 6.61 -3.60 6.55
C LEU A 135 6.96 -3.54 5.06
N GLY A 136 7.65 -4.55 4.53
CA GLY A 136 7.97 -4.58 3.10
C GLY A 136 6.75 -4.80 2.21
N LEU A 137 6.74 -4.12 1.06
CA LEU A 137 5.92 -4.46 -0.12
C LEU A 137 6.87 -4.94 -1.21
N TYR A 138 6.63 -6.11 -1.76
CA TYR A 138 7.53 -6.80 -2.67
C TYR A 138 6.88 -7.08 -4.02
N TYR A 139 7.67 -7.02 -5.08
CA TYR A 139 7.32 -7.48 -6.43
C TYR A 139 8.35 -8.51 -6.92
N GLY A 140 7.97 -9.50 -7.71
CA GLY A 140 8.92 -10.39 -8.37
C GLY A 140 8.42 -10.90 -9.70
N SER A 141 9.33 -11.02 -10.68
CA SER A 141 9.13 -11.72 -11.95
C SER A 141 10.48 -12.30 -12.39
N LYS A 142 10.54 -13.60 -12.70
CA LYS A 142 11.76 -14.29 -13.12
C LYS A 142 11.97 -14.17 -14.63
N ASP A 143 10.96 -14.60 -15.38
CA ASP A 143 11.03 -14.72 -16.83
C ASP A 143 10.24 -13.61 -17.57
N GLY A 144 9.66 -12.65 -16.85
CA GLY A 144 8.82 -11.59 -17.43
C GLY A 144 7.45 -12.08 -17.91
N SER A 145 7.17 -13.38 -17.81
CA SER A 145 5.90 -13.97 -18.25
C SER A 145 4.78 -13.79 -17.23
N ASN A 146 5.12 -13.93 -15.95
CA ASN A 146 4.24 -13.79 -14.79
C ASN A 146 4.90 -12.91 -13.73
N TYR A 147 4.11 -12.38 -12.79
CA TYR A 147 4.64 -11.65 -11.63
C TYR A 147 3.90 -12.03 -10.35
N VAL A 148 4.52 -11.73 -9.22
CA VAL A 148 3.91 -11.77 -7.89
C VAL A 148 4.11 -10.42 -7.19
N ILE A 149 3.06 -9.93 -6.54
CA ILE A 149 3.13 -8.81 -5.59
C ILE A 149 2.77 -9.37 -4.22
N TYR A 150 3.53 -9.07 -3.18
CA TYR A 150 3.17 -9.48 -1.84
C TYR A 150 3.63 -8.52 -0.76
N ALA A 151 2.93 -8.49 0.36
CA ALA A 151 3.29 -7.68 1.51
C ALA A 151 3.14 -8.47 2.81
N GLU A 152 4.03 -8.20 3.75
CA GLU A 152 3.97 -8.80 5.08
C GLU A 152 2.88 -8.13 5.93
N LEU A 153 2.16 -8.95 6.69
CA LEU A 153 1.11 -8.51 7.61
C LEU A 153 1.62 -8.61 9.07
N PRO A 154 1.08 -7.82 10.02
CA PRO A 154 1.55 -7.82 11.42
C PRO A 154 1.45 -9.16 12.17
N ASN A 155 0.70 -10.11 11.61
CA ASN A 155 0.51 -11.46 12.17
C ASN A 155 1.51 -12.48 11.59
N GLY A 156 2.53 -12.04 10.85
CA GLY A 156 3.51 -12.91 10.20
C GLY A 156 2.99 -13.66 8.98
N LYS A 157 1.78 -13.33 8.51
CA LYS A 157 1.24 -13.82 7.24
C LYS A 157 1.60 -12.87 6.11
N TYR A 158 1.38 -13.31 4.87
CA TYR A 158 1.61 -12.50 3.69
C TYR A 158 0.31 -12.33 2.92
N LEU A 159 0.03 -11.12 2.47
CA LEU A 159 -0.96 -10.87 1.43
C LEU A 159 -0.26 -10.97 0.09
N VAL A 160 -0.71 -11.86 -0.77
CA VAL A 160 -0.04 -12.23 -2.03
C VAL A 160 -1.00 -12.09 -3.19
N ARG A 161 -0.51 -11.59 -4.32
CA ARG A 161 -1.22 -11.54 -5.60
C ARG A 161 -0.33 -12.08 -6.69
N PHE A 162 -0.81 -13.10 -7.41
CA PHE A 162 -0.17 -13.62 -8.60
C PHE A 162 -0.85 -13.05 -9.85
N GLY A 163 -0.11 -12.27 -10.65
CA GLY A 163 -0.64 -11.67 -11.86
C GLY A 163 -1.99 -10.95 -11.65
N ASN A 164 -2.94 -11.24 -12.55
CA ASN A 164 -4.30 -10.70 -12.52
C ASN A 164 -5.29 -11.48 -11.62
N ILE A 165 -4.80 -12.41 -10.80
CA ILE A 165 -5.65 -13.18 -9.87
C ILE A 165 -5.93 -12.32 -8.62
N SER A 166 -7.07 -12.54 -7.96
CA SER A 166 -7.39 -11.86 -6.70
C SER A 166 -6.35 -12.15 -5.61
N PRO A 167 -6.04 -11.17 -4.74
CA PRO A 167 -5.09 -11.40 -3.65
C PRO A 167 -5.59 -12.44 -2.64
N GLU A 168 -4.64 -13.22 -2.11
CA GLU A 168 -4.87 -14.26 -1.10
C GLU A 168 -3.92 -14.09 0.09
N ILE A 169 -4.25 -14.72 1.23
CA ILE A 169 -3.40 -14.69 2.41
C ILE A 169 -2.66 -16.03 2.55
N THR A 170 -1.34 -15.99 2.58
CA THR A 170 -0.47 -17.16 2.74
C THR A 170 0.26 -17.13 4.08
N THR A 171 0.71 -18.30 4.55
CA THR A 171 1.49 -18.45 5.80
C THR A 171 3.00 -18.41 5.57
N SER A 172 3.43 -18.44 4.32
CA SER A 172 4.82 -18.38 3.89
C SER A 172 4.97 -17.38 2.74
N PRO A 173 6.15 -16.76 2.57
CA PRO A 173 6.39 -15.91 1.42
C PRO A 173 6.22 -16.72 0.12
N PRO A 174 5.68 -16.11 -0.95
CA PRO A 174 5.51 -16.79 -2.22
C PRO A 174 6.85 -16.95 -2.95
N SER A 175 6.95 -17.97 -3.79
CA SER A 175 8.03 -18.07 -4.77
C SER A 175 7.83 -17.07 -5.90
N VAL A 176 8.91 -16.48 -6.39
CA VAL A 176 8.89 -15.61 -7.57
C VAL A 176 8.64 -16.45 -8.83
N PRO A 177 7.56 -16.18 -9.59
CA PRO A 177 7.21 -16.93 -10.80
C PRO A 177 8.03 -16.50 -12.02
#